data_AF-A0A7S0BIW2-F1
#
_entry.id   AF-A0A7S0BIW2-F1
#
_cell.length_a   1.000
_cell.length_b   1.000
_cell.length_c   1.000
_cell.angle_alpha   90.00
_cell.angle_beta   90.00
_cell.angle_gamma   90.00
#
_symmetry.space_group_name_H-M   'P 1'
#
loop_
_entity.id
_entity.type
_entity.pdbx_description
1 polymer ?
#
loop_
_entity_poly.entity_id
_entity_poly.type
_entity_poly.pdbx_seq_one_letter_code
_entity_poly.pdbx_strand_id
1 'polypeptide(L)'
;GKLLKVEAHPIPEHPRPRRVSGRVALVGDAAGYVTKCSGEGIYFAAKSGRMAAEAIVKLSKNGEVLPTEQQINDTYIRDWDSKYWATYKVLDILQAVFYRNNGAREAFVELCEDEYVQKVTFDSYLYKTVTRGSPVDDIKLLFKTVGSLIRGNALATPDTPIPVIDTKKL
;
A
#
# COMPACT_ATOMS: atom_id res chain seq x y z
N GLY A 1 -11.98 9.59 -34.15
CA GLY A 1 -12.79 9.27 -32.95
C GLY A 1 -12.43 10.22 -31.84
N LYS A 2 -13.40 10.72 -31.08
CA LYS A 2 -13.16 11.69 -29.99
C LYS A 2 -12.61 10.91 -28.78
N LEU A 3 -11.39 11.21 -28.35
CA LEU A 3 -10.78 10.58 -27.18
C LEU A 3 -11.50 11.10 -25.92
N LEU A 4 -12.40 10.31 -25.35
CA LEU A 4 -12.91 10.57 -24.01
C LEU A 4 -11.84 10.13 -23.03
N LYS A 5 -10.99 11.07 -22.60
CA LYS A 5 -10.05 10.84 -21.51
C LYS A 5 -10.87 10.79 -20.22
N VAL A 6 -11.30 9.61 -19.83
CA VAL A 6 -11.90 9.35 -18.51
C VAL A 6 -10.73 9.31 -17.54
N GLU A 7 -10.45 10.41 -16.85
CA GLU A 7 -9.42 10.39 -15.80
C GLU A 7 -9.93 9.56 -14.63
N ALA A 8 -9.20 8.48 -14.33
CA ALA A 8 -9.46 7.65 -13.16
C ALA A 8 -9.30 8.50 -11.88
N HIS A 9 -10.14 8.24 -10.88
CA HIS A 9 -10.06 8.92 -9.59
C HIS A 9 -8.71 8.62 -8.91
N PRO A 10 -8.04 9.60 -8.29
CA PRO A 10 -6.79 9.38 -7.56
C PRO A 10 -6.96 8.30 -6.49
N ILE A 11 -6.02 7.36 -6.44
CA ILE A 11 -6.08 6.25 -5.47
C ILE A 11 -5.83 6.82 -4.06
N PRO A 12 -6.70 6.54 -3.08
CA PRO A 12 -6.54 7.01 -1.71
C PRO A 12 -5.48 6.18 -0.97
N GLU A 13 -4.22 6.49 -1.24
CA GLU A 13 -3.05 5.72 -0.79
C GLU A 13 -2.54 6.09 0.61
N HIS A 14 -3.21 6.99 1.33
CA HIS A 14 -2.76 7.46 2.65
C HIS A 14 -3.85 7.24 3.71
N PRO A 15 -3.54 6.53 4.81
CA PRO A 15 -4.46 6.39 5.93
C PRO A 15 -4.93 7.74 6.45
N ARG A 16 -6.23 7.90 6.68
CA ARG A 16 -6.80 9.15 7.19
C ARG A 16 -6.30 9.43 8.62
N PRO A 17 -5.98 10.69 8.98
CA PRO A 17 -5.53 11.02 10.32
C PRO A 17 -6.61 10.76 11.38
N ARG A 18 -7.89 10.90 11.01
CA ARG A 18 -9.03 10.53 11.85
C ARG A 18 -9.87 9.47 11.15
N ARG A 19 -9.93 8.27 11.73
CA ARG A 19 -10.62 7.10 11.19
C ARG A 19 -11.87 6.71 11.97
N VAL A 20 -12.06 7.33 13.14
CA VAL A 20 -13.24 7.18 13.98
C VAL A 20 -13.71 8.56 14.42
N SER A 21 -15.03 8.76 14.44
CA SER A 21 -15.66 9.93 15.03
C SER A 21 -17.01 9.53 15.64
N GLY A 22 -17.17 9.74 16.94
CA GLY A 22 -18.28 9.23 17.72
C GLY A 22 -18.42 7.71 17.55
N ARG A 23 -19.51 7.28 16.91
CA ARG A 23 -19.83 5.87 16.64
C ARG A 23 -19.70 5.51 15.16
N VAL A 24 -18.97 6.32 14.40
CA VAL A 24 -18.70 6.08 12.98
C VAL A 24 -17.24 5.68 12.84
N ALA A 25 -16.99 4.53 12.22
CA ALA A 25 -15.66 4.05 11.88
C ALA A 25 -15.51 3.91 10.36
N LEU A 26 -14.39 4.35 9.82
CA LEU A 26 -14.05 4.22 8.41
C LEU A 26 -13.35 2.88 8.16
N VAL A 27 -13.63 2.28 7.00
CA VAL A 27 -13.00 1.03 6.52
C VAL A 27 -12.61 1.17 5.05
N GLY A 28 -11.72 0.31 4.57
CA GLY A 28 -11.24 0.28 3.18
C GLY A 28 -10.77 1.64 2.66
N ASP A 29 -11.20 1.97 1.44
CA ASP A 29 -10.84 3.22 0.75
C ASP A 29 -11.24 4.47 1.53
N ALA A 30 -12.35 4.43 2.27
CA ALA A 30 -12.79 5.54 3.11
C ALA A 30 -11.78 5.83 4.24
N ALA A 31 -11.13 4.78 4.75
CA ALA A 31 -10.07 4.89 5.75
C ALA A 31 -8.68 5.15 5.14
N GLY A 32 -8.53 5.05 3.82
CA GLY A 32 -7.25 5.16 3.12
C GLY A 32 -6.38 3.91 3.22
N TYR A 33 -7.00 2.73 3.25
CA TYR A 33 -6.31 1.43 3.35
C TYR A 33 -6.00 0.79 2.00
N VAL A 34 -5.78 1.59 0.96
CA VAL A 34 -5.31 1.06 -0.32
C VAL A 34 -3.79 0.93 -0.27
N THR A 35 -3.26 -0.25 -0.57
CA THR A 35 -1.81 -0.44 -0.61
C THR A 35 -1.19 0.20 -1.84
N LYS A 36 -0.13 0.97 -1.60
CA LYS A 36 0.75 1.51 -2.62
C LYS A 36 1.48 0.38 -3.36
N CYS A 37 1.79 0.62 -4.62
CA CYS A 37 2.55 -0.26 -5.53
C CYS A 37 1.85 -1.57 -5.99
N SER A 38 1.03 -2.22 -5.16
CA SER A 38 0.27 -3.41 -5.59
C SER A 38 -1.13 -3.12 -6.10
N GLY A 39 -1.75 -1.99 -5.70
CA GLY A 39 -3.13 -1.66 -6.09
C GLY A 39 -4.21 -2.57 -5.49
N GLU A 40 -3.87 -3.42 -4.52
CA GLU A 40 -4.83 -4.27 -3.82
C GLU A 40 -5.72 -3.44 -2.87
N GLY A 41 -6.79 -2.83 -3.38
CA GLY A 41 -7.80 -2.18 -2.52
C GLY A 41 -8.80 -3.18 -1.94
N ILE A 42 -9.19 -4.19 -2.72
CA ILE A 42 -10.30 -5.11 -2.39
C ILE A 42 -10.00 -5.95 -1.14
N TYR A 43 -8.78 -6.47 -1.02
CA TYR A 43 -8.40 -7.28 0.14
C TYR A 43 -8.45 -6.46 1.43
N PHE A 44 -7.79 -5.30 1.45
CA PHE A 44 -7.72 -4.46 2.65
C PHE A 44 -9.06 -3.83 2.98
N ALA A 45 -9.92 -3.54 2.00
CA ALA A 45 -11.31 -3.16 2.23
C ALA A 45 -12.10 -4.26 2.94
N ALA A 46 -12.09 -5.49 2.41
CA ALA A 46 -12.78 -6.61 3.02
C ALA A 46 -12.21 -6.96 4.41
N LYS A 47 -10.89 -6.89 4.56
CA LYS A 47 -10.21 -7.24 5.80
C LYS A 47 -10.46 -6.20 6.89
N SER A 48 -10.37 -4.91 6.57
CA SER A 48 -10.66 -3.82 7.50
C SER A 48 -12.12 -3.82 7.93
N GLY A 49 -13.05 -4.08 7.00
CA GLY A 49 -14.47 -4.26 7.31
C GLY A 49 -14.73 -5.40 8.30
N ARG A 50 -14.09 -6.55 8.08
CA ARG A 50 -14.19 -7.68 9.02
C ARG A 50 -13.65 -7.34 10.40
N MET A 51 -12.46 -6.74 10.48
CA MET A 51 -11.85 -6.36 11.76
C MET A 51 -12.68 -5.33 12.52
N ALA A 52 -13.25 -4.35 11.81
CA ALA A 52 -14.16 -3.37 12.39
C ALA A 52 -15.43 -4.03 12.95
N ALA A 53 -16.05 -4.94 12.18
CA ALA A 53 -17.24 -5.66 12.61
C ALA A 53 -16.97 -6.53 13.85
N GLU A 54 -15.89 -7.32 13.84
CA GLU A 54 -15.47 -8.15 14.98
C GLU A 54 -15.26 -7.32 16.25
N ALA A 55 -14.58 -6.18 16.13
CA ALA A 55 -14.36 -5.26 17.25
C ALA A 55 -15.68 -4.67 17.77
N ILE A 56 -16.56 -4.20 16.88
CA ILE A 56 -17.85 -3.60 17.25
C ILE A 56 -18.76 -4.62 17.93
N VAL A 57 -18.87 -5.85 17.40
CA VAL A 57 -19.67 -6.92 18.00
C VAL A 57 -19.18 -7.23 19.42
N LYS A 58 -17.86 -7.32 19.60
CA LYS A 58 -17.24 -7.57 20.92
C LYS A 58 -17.50 -6.42 21.89
N LEU A 59 -17.25 -5.18 21.47
CA LEU A 59 -17.43 -3.99 22.31
C LEU A 59 -18.89 -3.75 22.70
N SER A 60 -19.80 -4.02 21.76
CA SER A 60 -21.23 -3.83 21.98
C SER A 60 -21.88 -4.92 22.82
N LYS A 61 -21.13 -5.98 23.18
CA LYS A 61 -21.68 -7.20 23.81
C LYS A 61 -22.88 -7.73 23.01
N ASN A 62 -22.71 -7.93 21.71
CA ASN A 62 -23.80 -8.33 20.79
C ASN A 62 -25.00 -7.35 20.76
N GLY A 63 -24.75 -6.05 20.95
CA GLY A 63 -25.77 -5.00 20.84
C GLY A 63 -26.39 -4.53 22.16
N GLU A 64 -26.00 -5.09 23.30
CA GLU A 64 -26.48 -4.66 24.62
C GLU A 64 -25.97 -3.26 25.02
N VAL A 65 -24.79 -2.88 24.52
CA VAL A 65 -24.12 -1.61 24.87
C VAL A 65 -23.66 -0.90 23.60
N LEU A 66 -23.74 0.43 23.60
CA LEU A 66 -23.18 1.24 22.52
C LEU A 66 -21.69 1.51 22.77
N PRO A 67 -20.78 1.11 21.86
CA PRO A 67 -19.36 1.41 22.00
C PRO A 67 -19.08 2.91 21.97
N THR A 68 -18.08 3.36 22.72
CA THR A 68 -17.55 4.73 22.65
C THR A 68 -16.50 4.88 21.55
N GLU A 69 -16.26 6.11 21.11
CA GLU A 69 -15.20 6.42 20.14
C GLU A 69 -13.83 5.89 20.61
N GLN A 70 -13.52 6.09 21.90
CA GLN A 70 -12.25 5.65 22.49
C GLN A 70 -12.11 4.12 22.41
N GLN A 71 -13.17 3.38 22.75
CA GLN A 71 -13.16 1.92 22.69
C GLN A 71 -12.91 1.39 21.26
N ILE A 72 -13.51 2.03 20.25
CA ILE A 72 -13.31 1.65 18.84
C ILE A 72 -11.86 1.94 18.42
N ASN A 73 -11.28 3.08 18.86
CA ASN A 73 -9.87 3.39 18.60
C ASN A 73 -8.93 2.37 19.26
N ASP A 74 -9.15 2.05 20.54
CA ASP A 74 -8.28 1.16 21.33
C ASP A 74 -8.38 -0.32 20.93
N THR A 75 -9.35 -0.66 20.08
CA THR A 75 -9.53 -2.02 19.54
C THR A 75 -9.26 -2.04 18.05
N TYR A 76 -10.27 -1.75 17.23
CA TYR A 76 -10.20 -1.86 15.78
C TYR A 76 -8.99 -1.10 15.19
N ILE A 77 -8.84 0.19 15.52
CA ILE A 77 -7.77 1.01 14.94
C ILE A 77 -6.41 0.55 15.46
N ARG A 78 -6.27 0.34 16.76
CA ARG A 78 -5.02 -0.15 17.36
C ARG A 78 -4.59 -1.51 16.79
N ASP A 79 -5.52 -2.45 16.66
CA ASP A 79 -5.24 -3.80 16.17
C ASP A 79 -4.93 -3.78 14.66
N TRP A 80 -5.59 -2.90 13.89
CA TRP A 80 -5.26 -2.64 12.48
C TRP A 80 -3.85 -2.06 12.34
N ASP A 81 -3.56 -1.00 13.08
CA ASP A 81 -2.26 -0.32 13.02
C ASP A 81 -1.15 -1.27 13.46
N SER A 82 -1.29 -1.95 14.59
CA SER A 82 -0.31 -2.95 15.06
C SER A 82 0.03 -3.99 13.99
N LYS A 83 -0.97 -4.41 13.21
CA LYS A 83 -0.81 -5.44 12.19
C LYS A 83 -0.22 -4.94 10.87
N TYR A 84 -0.63 -3.76 10.41
CA TYR A 84 -0.36 -3.32 9.04
C TYR A 84 0.49 -2.06 8.94
N TRP A 85 0.74 -1.33 10.04
CA TRP A 85 1.48 -0.06 9.99
C TRP A 85 2.86 -0.23 9.34
N ALA A 86 3.60 -1.27 9.73
CA ALA A 86 4.95 -1.52 9.24
C ALA A 86 4.94 -1.80 7.73
N THR A 87 3.99 -2.63 7.27
CA THR A 87 3.79 -2.91 5.84
C THR A 87 3.50 -1.64 5.05
N TYR A 88 2.57 -0.80 5.52
CA TYR A 88 2.27 0.47 4.86
C TYR A 88 3.47 1.41 4.84
N LYS A 89 4.26 1.48 5.92
CA LYS A 89 5.47 2.31 5.99
C LYS A 89 6.57 1.83 5.05
N VAL A 90 6.77 0.52 4.92
CA VAL A 90 7.72 -0.02 3.94
C VAL A 90 7.26 0.34 2.53
N LEU A 91 5.98 0.13 2.21
CA LEU A 91 5.42 0.48 0.89
C LEU A 91 5.52 1.98 0.59
N ASP A 92 5.28 2.86 1.57
CA ASP A 92 5.49 4.31 1.44
C ASP A 92 6.94 4.65 1.07
N ILE A 93 7.92 4.02 1.73
CA ILE A 93 9.35 4.25 1.50
C ILE A 93 9.74 3.72 0.12
N LEU A 94 9.31 2.50 -0.24
CA LEU A 94 9.54 1.93 -1.57
C LEU A 94 9.01 2.88 -2.64
N GLN A 95 7.78 3.39 -2.49
CA GLN A 95 7.21 4.35 -3.45
C GLN A 95 8.04 5.63 -3.53
N ALA A 96 8.42 6.22 -2.38
CA ALA A 96 9.20 7.46 -2.34
C ALA A 96 10.60 7.32 -2.96
N VAL A 97 11.23 6.14 -2.82
CA VAL A 97 12.57 5.87 -3.35
C VAL A 97 12.51 5.53 -4.83
N PHE A 98 11.66 4.57 -5.23
CA PHE A 98 11.65 4.05 -6.60
C PHE A 98 11.02 4.98 -7.64
N TYR A 99 10.06 5.82 -7.25
CA TYR A 99 9.38 6.70 -8.21
C TYR A 99 10.07 8.05 -8.40
N ARG A 100 11.28 8.25 -7.86
CA ARG A 100 11.99 9.54 -7.84
C ARG A 100 12.68 9.92 -9.15
N ASN A 101 13.25 8.96 -9.88
CA ASN A 101 13.93 9.16 -11.17
C ASN A 101 13.96 7.85 -11.98
N ASN A 102 14.42 7.88 -13.23
CA ASN A 102 14.39 6.71 -14.11
C ASN A 102 15.29 5.57 -13.62
N GLY A 103 16.52 5.85 -13.18
CA GLY A 103 17.40 4.82 -12.61
C GLY A 103 16.81 4.12 -11.38
N ALA A 104 16.06 4.85 -10.56
CA ALA A 104 15.31 4.25 -9.46
C ALA A 104 14.15 3.37 -9.96
N ARG A 105 13.45 3.76 -11.02
CA ARG A 105 12.39 2.93 -11.63
C ARG A 105 12.95 1.65 -12.24
N GLU A 106 14.12 1.71 -12.88
CA GLU A 106 14.79 0.52 -13.43
C GLU A 106 15.20 -0.45 -12.33
N ALA A 107 15.75 0.07 -11.22
CA ALA A 107 16.06 -0.76 -10.06
C ALA A 107 14.81 -1.37 -9.38
N PHE A 108 13.63 -0.73 -9.52
CA PHE A 108 12.37 -1.34 -9.11
C PHE A 108 11.98 -2.52 -10.01
N VAL A 109 12.24 -2.42 -11.31
CA VAL A 109 12.02 -3.54 -12.25
C VAL A 109 12.95 -4.71 -11.90
N GLU A 110 14.23 -4.45 -11.63
CA GLU A 110 15.17 -5.47 -11.15
C GLU A 110 14.70 -6.12 -9.84
N LEU A 111 14.14 -5.33 -8.90
CA LEU A 111 13.54 -5.88 -7.69
C LEU A 111 12.37 -6.83 -7.99
N CYS A 112 11.56 -6.52 -9.01
CA CYS A 112 10.46 -7.38 -9.43
C CYS A 112 10.93 -8.69 -10.09
N GLU A 113 12.19 -8.81 -10.52
CA GLU A 113 12.77 -10.06 -11.02
C GLU A 113 13.14 -11.04 -9.89
N ASP A 114 13.22 -10.57 -8.65
CA ASP A 114 13.55 -11.40 -7.49
C ASP A 114 12.43 -12.42 -7.20
N GLU A 115 12.80 -13.71 -7.13
CA GLU A 115 11.86 -14.83 -6.96
C GLU A 115 11.06 -14.72 -5.64
N TYR A 116 11.65 -14.17 -4.58
CA TYR A 116 10.94 -13.93 -3.33
C TYR A 116 9.90 -12.81 -3.49
N VAL A 117 10.24 -11.72 -4.18
CA VAL A 117 9.29 -10.64 -4.48
C VAL A 117 8.13 -11.14 -5.32
N GLN A 118 8.42 -11.92 -6.36
CA GLN A 118 7.39 -12.53 -7.19
C GLN A 118 6.49 -13.44 -6.36
N LYS A 119 7.07 -14.32 -5.54
CA LYS A 119 6.31 -15.23 -4.68
C LYS A 119 5.41 -14.49 -3.70
N VAL A 120 5.92 -13.48 -2.98
CA VAL A 120 5.12 -12.68 -2.04
C VAL A 120 3.99 -11.95 -2.77
N THR A 121 4.26 -11.40 -3.95
CA THR A 121 3.27 -10.71 -4.78
C THR A 121 2.21 -11.68 -5.30
N PHE A 122 2.60 -12.80 -5.89
CA PHE A 122 1.65 -13.81 -6.38
C PHE A 122 0.84 -14.43 -5.26
N ASP A 123 1.44 -14.68 -4.09
CA ASP A 123 0.73 -15.23 -2.95
C ASP A 123 -0.30 -14.22 -2.39
N SER A 124 0.00 -12.91 -2.41
CA SER A 124 -0.98 -11.87 -2.03
C SER A 124 -2.18 -11.88 -2.97
N TYR A 125 -1.92 -11.95 -4.29
CA TYR A 125 -2.95 -11.97 -5.32
C TYR A 125 -3.79 -13.24 -5.32
N LEU A 126 -3.16 -14.41 -5.24
CA LEU A 126 -3.82 -15.71 -5.41
C LEU A 126 -4.51 -16.18 -4.13
N TYR A 127 -3.84 -16.07 -2.99
CA TYR A 127 -4.36 -16.63 -1.75
C TYR A 127 -5.12 -15.61 -0.91
N LYS A 128 -5.17 -14.33 -1.33
CA LYS A 128 -5.82 -13.23 -0.59
C LYS A 128 -5.44 -13.24 0.88
N THR A 129 -4.21 -13.66 1.14
CA THR A 129 -3.54 -13.48 2.41
C THR A 129 -2.40 -12.59 2.02
N VAL A 130 -2.31 -11.38 2.58
CA VAL A 130 -0.97 -10.81 2.78
C VAL A 130 -0.24 -11.94 3.47
N THR A 131 0.68 -12.58 2.74
CA THR A 131 1.52 -13.64 3.30
C THR A 131 1.98 -13.08 4.63
N ARG A 132 2.06 -13.92 5.66
CA ARG A 132 2.76 -13.52 6.87
C ARG A 132 4.24 -13.37 6.50
N GLY A 133 4.58 -12.41 5.64
CA GLY A 133 5.90 -11.87 5.51
C GLY A 133 6.27 -11.41 6.90
N SER A 134 7.34 -12.00 7.41
CA SER A 134 7.97 -11.44 8.59
C SER A 134 8.29 -9.98 8.24
N PRO A 135 7.87 -8.99 9.04
CA PRO A 135 8.27 -7.59 8.83
C PRO A 135 9.80 -7.44 8.69
N VAL A 136 10.55 -8.38 9.28
CA VAL A 136 12.01 -8.46 9.15
C VAL A 136 12.45 -8.77 7.72
N ASP A 137 11.74 -9.64 7.01
CA ASP A 137 12.11 -10.03 5.65
C ASP A 137 11.73 -8.93 4.63
N ASP A 138 10.61 -8.24 4.84
CA ASP A 138 10.25 -7.03 4.08
C ASP A 138 11.30 -5.92 4.26
N ILE A 139 11.77 -5.72 5.50
CA ILE A 139 12.83 -4.75 5.82
C ILE A 139 14.17 -5.18 5.21
N LYS A 140 14.54 -6.46 5.29
CA LYS A 140 15.77 -6.97 4.65
C LYS A 140 15.74 -6.79 3.14
N LEU A 141 14.59 -7.04 2.52
CA LEU A 141 14.39 -6.80 1.10
C LEU A 141 14.57 -5.32 0.79
N LEU A 142 13.87 -4.43 1.49
CA LEU A 142 14.04 -2.97 1.36
C LEU A 142 15.52 -2.56 1.47
N PHE A 143 16.26 -3.04 2.47
CA PHE A 143 17.68 -2.72 2.63
C PHE A 143 18.56 -3.28 1.52
N LYS A 144 18.31 -4.52 1.07
CA LYS A 144 19.01 -5.10 -0.09
C LYS A 144 18.78 -4.25 -1.34
N THR A 145 17.54 -3.82 -1.58
CA THR A 145 17.21 -3.04 -2.77
C THR A 145 17.69 -1.60 -2.69
N VAL A 146 17.64 -0.97 -1.51
CA VAL A 146 18.27 0.35 -1.31
C VAL A 146 19.78 0.24 -1.47
N GLY A 147 20.39 -0.85 -1.02
CA GLY A 147 21.81 -1.14 -1.22
C GLY A 147 22.18 -1.33 -2.71
N SER A 148 21.37 -2.07 -3.46
CA SER A 148 21.56 -2.24 -4.91
C SER A 148 21.30 -0.94 -5.67
N LEU A 149 20.32 -0.13 -5.28
CA LEU A 149 20.04 1.21 -5.80
C LEU A 149 21.20 2.19 -5.59
N ILE A 150 21.81 2.21 -4.41
CA ILE A 150 22.97 3.08 -4.12
C ILE A 150 24.15 2.65 -4.99
N ARG A 151 24.37 1.34 -5.11
CA ARG A 151 25.42 0.77 -5.96
C ARG A 151 25.18 1.04 -7.45
N GLY A 152 23.93 0.90 -7.91
CA GLY A 152 23.50 1.13 -9.28
C GLY A 152 23.58 2.60 -9.66
N ASN A 153 23.06 3.52 -8.83
CA ASN A 153 23.18 4.95 -9.06
C ASN A 153 24.64 5.45 -9.05
N ALA A 154 25.53 4.82 -8.28
CA ALA A 154 26.96 5.14 -8.32
C ALA A 154 27.65 4.70 -9.63
N LEU A 155 27.03 3.79 -10.40
CA LEU A 155 27.56 3.23 -11.64
C LEU A 155 26.74 3.61 -12.89
N ALA A 156 25.58 4.23 -12.72
CA ALA A 156 24.65 4.54 -13.80
C ALA A 156 25.16 5.71 -14.67
N THR A 157 25.02 5.56 -15.99
CA THR A 157 25.27 6.63 -16.96
C THR A 157 24.05 7.56 -17.06
N PRO A 158 24.22 8.84 -17.43
CA PRO A 158 23.11 9.79 -17.50
C PRO A 158 22.04 9.34 -18.51
N ASP A 159 20.76 9.57 -18.18
CA ASP A 159 19.63 9.23 -19.04
C ASP A 159 19.80 9.83 -20.44
N THR A 160 19.58 8.99 -21.47
CA THR A 160 19.51 9.48 -22.85
C THR A 160 18.15 10.18 -23.06
N PRO A 161 18.11 11.41 -23.61
CA PRO A 161 16.85 12.10 -23.86
C PRO A 161 15.94 11.26 -24.75
N ILE A 162 14.72 10.98 -24.29
CA ILE A 162 13.71 10.32 -25.12
C ILE A 162 13.29 11.32 -26.22
N PRO A 163 13.41 10.97 -27.52
CA PRO A 163 12.99 11.85 -28.59
C PRO A 163 11.47 12.08 -28.47
N VAL A 164 11.07 13.33 -28.25
CA VAL A 164 9.67 13.73 -28.25
C VAL A 164 9.15 13.55 -29.68
N ILE A 165 8.17 12.66 -29.86
CA ILE A 165 7.45 12.55 -31.13
C ILE A 165 6.70 13.87 -31.32
N ASP A 166 7.09 14.63 -32.35
CA ASP A 166 6.44 15.88 -32.71
C ASP A 166 4.99 15.60 -33.15
N THR A 167 4.05 15.84 -32.24
CA THR A 167 2.62 15.65 -32.47
C THR A 167 2.02 16.64 -33.47
N LYS A 168 2.80 17.60 -33.99
CA LYS A 168 2.35 18.51 -35.06
C LYS A 168 2.46 17.94 -36.48
N LYS A 169 2.96 16.70 -36.64
CA LYS A 169 3.04 16.00 -37.94
C LYS A 169 1.98 14.90 -38.15
N LEU A 170 0.92 14.89 -37.35
CA LEU A 170 -0.27 14.01 -37.51
C LEU A 170 -1.53 14.84 -37.77
#